data_AF-A0A951QK03-F1
#
_entry.id   AF-A0A951QK03-F1
#
_cell.length_a   1.000
_cell.length_b   1.000
_cell.length_c   1.000
_cell.angle_alpha   90.00
_cell.angle_beta   90.00
_cell.angle_gamma   90.00
#
_symmetry.space_group_name_H-M   'P 1'
#
loop_
_entity.id
_entity.type
_entity.pdbx_description
1 polymer ?
#
loop_
_entity_poly.entity_id
_entity_poly.type
_entity_poly.pdbx_seq_one_letter_code
_entity_poly.pdbx_strand_id
1 'polypeptide(L)'
;MSWKPYALDEKARQLVKNALEGDKGIKEASKQAFKESYKMRETVVYGLERFWGEAKRHDESSALAKYWKATWDVLAEILEKTEVKLPKHSKVAAMADELWKLPREDQQIALAVLTQLCDCMVWWTQRYKNDAKK
;
A
#
# COMPACT_ATOMS: atom_id res chain seq x y z
N MET A 1 1.74 -4.11 -24.82
CA MET A 1 1.08 -3.46 -23.67
C MET A 1 0.95 -1.97 -23.99
N SER A 2 -0.25 -1.37 -23.93
CA SER A 2 -0.32 0.10 -24.06
C SER A 2 0.22 0.72 -22.77
N TRP A 3 1.23 1.59 -22.91
CA TRP A 3 1.73 2.40 -21.80
C TRP A 3 0.55 3.21 -21.26
N LYS A 4 0.16 2.95 -20.01
CA LYS A 4 -0.84 3.74 -19.29
C LYS A 4 -0.13 4.64 -18.27
N PRO A 5 0.21 5.88 -18.61
CA PRO A 5 1.07 6.74 -17.79
C PRO A 5 0.51 7.01 -16.38
N TYR A 6 -0.81 6.87 -16.18
CA TYR A 6 -1.48 7.18 -14.91
C TYR A 6 -2.09 5.95 -14.20
N ALA A 7 -1.75 4.73 -14.60
CA ALA A 7 -2.39 3.53 -14.04
C ALA A 7 -2.14 3.38 -12.53
N LEU A 8 -0.95 3.78 -12.06
CA LEU A 8 -0.58 3.72 -10.65
C LEU A 8 -1.34 4.76 -9.82
N ASP A 9 -1.44 5.99 -10.35
CA ASP A 9 -2.18 7.09 -9.71
C ASP A 9 -3.68 6.79 -9.62
N GLU A 10 -4.26 6.20 -10.66
CA GLU A 10 -5.65 5.75 -10.66
C GLU A 10 -5.92 4.71 -9.56
N LYS A 11 -5.03 3.71 -9.43
CA LYS A 11 -5.11 2.68 -8.39
C LYS A 11 -4.97 3.28 -7.00
N ALA A 12 -4.02 4.20 -6.80
CA ALA A 12 -3.86 4.93 -5.54
C ALA A 12 -5.12 5.73 -5.19
N ARG A 13 -5.70 6.45 -6.15
CA ARG A 13 -6.94 7.20 -5.96
C ARG A 13 -8.09 6.30 -5.55
N GLN A 14 -8.24 5.14 -6.20
CA GLN A 14 -9.28 4.16 -5.86
C GLN A 14 -9.10 3.61 -4.45
N LEU A 15 -7.86 3.27 -4.04
CA LEU A 15 -7.57 2.82 -2.67
C LEU A 15 -8.01 3.85 -1.63
N VAL A 16 -7.61 5.12 -1.81
CA VAL A 16 -7.96 6.20 -0.88
C VAL A 16 -9.46 6.48 -0.91
N LYS A 17 -10.09 6.48 -2.09
CA LYS A 17 -11.54 6.69 -2.23
C LYS A 17 -12.35 5.59 -1.54
N ASN A 18 -11.97 4.33 -1.73
CA ASN A 18 -12.63 3.18 -1.08
C ASN A 18 -12.49 3.22 0.44
N ALA A 19 -11.36 3.70 0.95
CA ALA A 19 -11.21 3.97 2.38
C ALA A 19 -12.18 5.07 2.86
N LEU A 20 -12.40 6.12 2.07
CA LEU A 20 -13.29 7.22 2.45
C LEU A 20 -14.78 6.90 2.36
N GLU A 21 -15.19 6.14 1.36
CA GLU A 21 -16.59 5.73 1.13
C GLU A 21 -17.02 4.55 2.01
N GLY A 22 -16.09 3.98 2.77
CA GLY A 22 -16.33 2.93 3.73
C GLY A 22 -17.21 3.34 4.92
N ASP A 23 -17.57 2.34 5.73
CA ASP A 23 -18.42 2.46 6.92
C ASP A 23 -17.98 3.57 7.89
N LYS A 24 -18.86 4.07 8.78
CA LYS A 24 -18.54 5.24 9.64
C LYS A 24 -17.26 5.08 10.47
N GLY A 25 -16.87 3.86 10.85
CA GLY A 25 -15.58 3.58 11.52
C GLY A 25 -14.35 3.73 10.62
N ILE A 26 -14.53 3.65 9.31
CA ILE A 26 -13.50 3.83 8.29
C ILE A 26 -13.16 5.32 8.12
N LYS A 27 -14.03 6.30 8.42
CA LYS A 27 -13.66 7.73 8.37
C LYS A 27 -12.59 8.12 9.39
N GLU A 28 -12.72 7.66 10.64
CA GLU A 28 -11.70 7.86 11.68
C GLU A 28 -10.44 7.05 11.38
N ALA A 29 -10.59 5.80 10.92
CA ALA A 29 -9.46 4.99 10.47
C ALA A 29 -8.79 5.55 9.20
N SER A 30 -9.52 6.27 8.34
CA SER A 30 -9.00 6.96 7.16
C SER A 30 -8.16 8.15 7.59
N LYS A 31 -8.63 8.96 8.54
CA LYS A 31 -7.80 10.05 9.11
C LYS A 31 -6.51 9.52 9.72
N GLN A 32 -6.58 8.35 10.38
CA GLN A 32 -5.41 7.67 10.94
C GLN A 32 -4.50 7.12 9.82
N ALA A 33 -5.07 6.42 8.84
CA ALA A 33 -4.38 5.92 7.65
C ALA A 33 -3.69 7.04 6.87
N PHE A 34 -4.26 8.24 6.82
CA PHE A 34 -3.69 9.40 6.14
C PHE A 34 -2.48 9.95 6.88
N LYS A 35 -2.53 10.00 8.22
CA LYS A 35 -1.37 10.36 9.05
C LYS A 35 -0.26 9.31 8.94
N GLU A 36 -0.65 8.03 8.87
CA GLU A 36 0.31 6.93 8.74
C GLU A 36 0.86 6.80 7.34
N SER A 37 0.13 7.14 6.28
CA SER A 37 0.62 7.08 4.89
C SER A 37 1.88 7.91 4.68
N TYR A 38 1.98 9.06 5.34
CA TYR A 38 3.20 9.87 5.32
C TYR A 38 4.39 9.14 5.97
N LYS A 39 4.16 8.47 7.12
CA LYS A 39 5.17 7.66 7.79
C LYS A 39 5.56 6.43 6.97
N MET A 40 4.57 5.78 6.35
CA MET A 40 4.77 4.59 5.53
C MET A 40 5.60 4.92 4.29
N ARG A 41 5.40 6.09 3.67
CA ARG A 41 6.28 6.59 2.61
C ARG A 41 7.74 6.66 3.07
N GLU A 42 7.99 7.24 4.25
CA GLU A 42 9.35 7.36 4.79
C GLU A 42 9.95 6.01 5.19
N THR A 43 9.12 5.02 5.54
CA THR A 43 9.63 3.72 6.01
C THR A 43 9.69 2.64 4.94
N VAL A 44 9.02 2.82 3.80
CA VAL A 44 9.02 1.86 2.68
C VAL A 44 10.42 1.59 2.16
N VAL A 45 11.29 2.60 2.16
CA VAL A 45 12.69 2.47 1.73
C VAL A 45 13.50 1.49 2.58
N TYR A 46 13.03 1.16 3.80
CA TYR A 46 13.74 0.24 4.69
C TYR A 46 13.40 -1.23 4.46
N GLY A 47 12.40 -1.57 3.62
CA GLY A 47 12.10 -2.97 3.29
C GLY A 47 10.62 -3.25 3.01
N LEU A 48 10.38 -4.22 2.12
CA LEU A 48 9.05 -4.70 1.75
C LEU A 48 8.34 -5.39 2.92
N GLU A 49 9.10 -6.10 3.76
CA GLU A 49 8.63 -6.83 4.92
C GLU A 49 8.05 -5.90 5.99
N ARG A 50 8.62 -4.70 6.12
CA ARG A 50 8.12 -3.68 7.04
C ARG A 50 6.75 -3.18 6.62
N PHE A 51 6.55 -2.97 5.32
CA PHE A 51 5.24 -2.57 4.80
C PHE A 51 4.20 -3.67 4.99
N TRP A 52 4.55 -4.91 4.62
CA TRP A 52 3.65 -6.04 4.75
C TRP A 52 3.25 -6.31 6.22
N GLY A 53 4.21 -6.18 7.15
CA GLY A 53 3.97 -6.36 8.58
C GLY A 53 3.01 -5.33 9.18
N GLU A 54 2.91 -4.12 8.63
CA GLU A 54 2.03 -3.07 9.17
C GLU A 54 0.55 -3.47 9.04
N ALA A 55 0.16 -4.12 7.95
CA ALA A 55 -1.20 -4.64 7.78
C ALA A 55 -1.57 -5.67 8.85
N LYS A 56 -0.58 -6.42 9.37
CA LYS A 56 -0.74 -7.45 10.41
C LYS A 56 -0.62 -6.91 11.83
N ARG A 57 -0.08 -5.70 12.00
CA ARG A 57 0.04 -5.03 13.30
C ARG A 57 -1.31 -4.55 13.84
N HIS A 58 -2.24 -4.24 12.94
CA HIS A 58 -3.60 -3.87 13.30
C HIS A 58 -4.50 -5.10 13.37
N ASP A 59 -5.53 -5.05 14.22
CA ASP A 59 -6.55 -6.11 14.28
C ASP A 59 -7.12 -6.37 12.88
N GLU A 60 -7.29 -7.64 12.48
CA GLU A 60 -7.73 -7.98 11.12
C GLU A 60 -9.12 -7.41 10.76
N SER A 61 -9.92 -7.07 11.77
CA SER A 61 -11.22 -6.39 11.62
C SER A 61 -11.10 -4.88 11.41
N SER A 62 -9.94 -4.29 11.73
CA SER A 62 -9.65 -2.88 11.58
C SER A 62 -9.72 -2.46 10.12
N ALA A 63 -10.39 -1.34 9.88
CA ALA A 63 -10.40 -0.65 8.61
C ALA A 63 -8.98 -0.33 8.08
N LEU A 64 -8.03 -0.11 8.99
CA LEU A 64 -6.64 0.19 8.67
C LEU A 64 -5.87 -1.04 8.19
N ALA A 65 -6.08 -2.20 8.83
CA ALA A 65 -5.53 -3.48 8.37
C ALA A 65 -6.01 -3.80 6.94
N LYS A 66 -7.31 -3.61 6.69
CA LYS A 66 -7.92 -3.80 5.36
C LYS A 66 -7.33 -2.87 4.31
N TYR A 67 -7.07 -1.61 4.67
CA TYR A 67 -6.47 -0.62 3.76
C TYR A 67 -5.03 -0.99 3.37
N TRP A 68 -4.19 -1.33 4.35
CA TRP A 68 -2.79 -1.71 4.09
C TRP A 68 -2.70 -3.03 3.34
N LYS A 69 -3.57 -4.00 3.66
CA LYS A 69 -3.71 -5.24 2.90
C LYS A 69 -4.10 -4.98 1.45
N ALA A 70 -5.14 -4.16 1.21
CA ALA A 70 -5.55 -3.80 -0.15
C ALA A 70 -4.43 -3.10 -0.93
N THR A 71 -3.62 -2.29 -0.25
CA THR A 71 -2.46 -1.63 -0.88
C THR A 71 -1.40 -2.65 -1.29
N TRP A 72 -1.12 -3.64 -0.44
CA TRP A 72 -0.21 -4.75 -0.78
C TRP A 72 -0.74 -5.61 -1.93
N ASP A 73 -2.04 -5.91 -1.93
CA ASP A 73 -2.68 -6.69 -3.00
C ASP A 73 -2.59 -5.95 -4.35
N VAL A 74 -2.77 -4.62 -4.36
CA VAL A 74 -2.57 -3.79 -5.56
C VAL A 74 -1.10 -3.80 -6.01
N LEU A 75 -0.14 -3.72 -5.08
CA LEU A 75 1.28 -3.85 -5.41
C LEU A 75 1.57 -5.20 -6.09
N ALA A 76 1.07 -6.29 -5.51
CA ALA A 76 1.22 -7.63 -6.07
C ALA A 76 0.59 -7.74 -7.48
N GLU A 77 -0.61 -7.17 -7.70
CA GLU A 77 -1.26 -7.14 -9.02
C GLU A 77 -0.44 -6.36 -10.06
N ILE A 78 0.25 -5.30 -9.65
CA ILE A 78 1.10 -4.51 -10.55
C ILE A 78 2.36 -5.28 -10.90
N LEU A 79 3.02 -5.88 -9.90
CA LEU A 79 4.27 -6.62 -10.09
C LEU A 79 4.07 -7.94 -10.83
N GLU A 80 2.92 -8.60 -10.67
CA GLU A 80 2.56 -9.79 -11.46
C GLU A 80 2.55 -9.49 -12.97
N LYS A 81 2.28 -8.24 -13.39
CA LYS A 81 2.33 -7.82 -14.81
C LYS A 81 3.76 -7.63 -15.34
N THR A 82 4.73 -7.49 -14.45
CA THR A 82 6.15 -7.32 -14.77
C THR A 82 6.96 -8.57 -14.44
N GLU A 83 6.30 -9.73 -14.32
CA GLU A 83 6.89 -11.05 -13.97
C GLU A 83 7.55 -11.13 -12.57
N VAL A 84 7.48 -10.07 -11.78
CA VAL A 84 7.96 -10.04 -10.39
C VAL A 84 6.90 -10.65 -9.48
N LYS A 85 7.16 -11.85 -8.96
CA LYS A 85 6.23 -12.56 -8.07
C LYS A 85 6.56 -12.28 -6.62
N LEU A 86 5.67 -11.56 -5.93
CA LEU A 86 5.76 -11.43 -4.48
C LEU A 86 5.33 -12.73 -3.78
N PRO A 87 6.04 -13.17 -2.73
CA PRO A 87 5.65 -14.33 -1.94
C PRO A 87 4.30 -14.13 -1.24
N LYS A 88 3.60 -15.21 -0.93
CA LYS A 88 2.27 -15.18 -0.27
C LYS A 88 2.29 -16.06 0.96
N HIS A 89 2.54 -15.46 2.13
CA HIS A 89 2.52 -16.16 3.42
C HIS A 89 1.59 -15.49 4.42
N SER A 90 1.07 -16.26 5.38
CA SER A 90 0.24 -15.76 6.48
C SER A 90 1.05 -15.34 7.72
N LYS A 91 2.28 -15.84 7.85
CA LYS A 91 3.19 -15.60 8.99
C LYS A 91 4.23 -14.55 8.64
N VAL A 92 4.47 -13.61 9.55
CA VAL A 92 5.43 -12.50 9.37
C VAL A 92 6.86 -12.99 9.11
N ALA A 93 7.37 -13.90 9.95
CA ALA A 93 8.73 -14.41 9.81
C ALA A 93 8.95 -15.11 8.45
N ALA A 94 8.02 -16.00 8.07
CA ALA A 94 8.11 -16.71 6.79
C ALA A 94 8.01 -15.77 5.59
N MET A 95 7.12 -14.77 5.64
CA MET A 95 7.01 -13.77 4.59
C MET A 95 8.30 -12.95 4.46
N ALA A 96 8.89 -12.52 5.58
CA ALA A 96 10.13 -11.78 5.58
C ALA A 96 11.28 -12.59 4.97
N ASP A 97 11.46 -13.84 5.40
CA ASP A 97 12.51 -14.72 4.87
C ASP A 97 12.40 -14.92 3.35
N GLU A 98 11.18 -14.99 2.81
CA GLU A 98 10.96 -15.12 1.37
C GLU A 98 11.16 -13.81 0.61
N LEU A 99 10.75 -12.68 1.18
CA LEU A 99 11.02 -11.37 0.58
C LEU A 99 12.53 -11.12 0.45
N TRP A 100 13.32 -11.53 1.45
CA TRP A 100 14.79 -11.44 1.41
C TRP A 100 15.44 -12.38 0.37
N LYS A 101 14.75 -13.46 -0.02
CA LYS A 101 15.23 -14.39 -1.06
C LYS A 101 14.94 -13.92 -2.49
N LEU A 102 14.15 -12.87 -2.67
CA LEU A 102 13.90 -12.30 -4.00
C LEU A 102 15.21 -11.83 -4.65
N PRO A 103 15.35 -11.94 -5.98
CA PRO A 103 16.45 -11.32 -6.70
C PRO A 103 16.57 -9.84 -6.37
N ARG A 104 17.80 -9.32 -6.32
CA ARG A 104 18.05 -7.92 -5.96
C ARG A 104 17.33 -6.93 -6.88
N GLU A 105 17.25 -7.26 -8.17
CA GLU A 105 16.54 -6.46 -9.17
C GLU A 105 15.03 -6.40 -8.89
N ASP A 106 14.42 -7.55 -8.61
CA ASP A 106 13.00 -7.66 -8.25
C ASP A 106 12.69 -6.88 -6.96
N GLN A 107 13.57 -6.94 -5.96
CA GLN A 107 13.44 -6.15 -4.73
C GLN A 107 13.46 -4.64 -5.04
N GLN A 108 14.38 -4.20 -5.90
CA GLN A 108 14.48 -2.79 -6.30
C GLN A 108 13.26 -2.31 -7.07
N ILE A 109 12.75 -3.13 -8.01
CA ILE A 109 11.53 -2.84 -8.77
C ILE A 109 10.34 -2.75 -7.82
N ALA A 110 10.16 -3.74 -6.94
CA ALA A 110 9.06 -3.77 -5.98
C ALA A 110 9.10 -2.56 -5.03
N LEU A 111 10.28 -2.19 -4.52
CA LEU A 111 10.46 -1.02 -3.68
C LEU A 111 10.17 0.28 -4.43
N ALA A 112 10.63 0.43 -5.67
CA ALA A 112 10.38 1.62 -6.48
C ALA A 112 8.88 1.80 -6.76
N VAL A 113 8.19 0.72 -7.17
CA VAL A 113 6.75 0.74 -7.43
C VAL A 113 5.96 1.04 -6.15
N LEU A 114 6.33 0.41 -5.03
CA LEU A 114 5.68 0.65 -3.74
C LEU A 114 5.88 2.09 -3.26
N THR A 115 7.10 2.63 -3.40
CA THR A 115 7.40 4.04 -3.04
C THR A 115 6.52 4.98 -3.83
N GLN A 116 6.48 4.82 -5.16
CA GLN A 116 5.65 5.65 -6.03
C GLN A 116 4.16 5.51 -5.72
N LEU A 117 3.70 4.30 -5.36
CA LEU A 117 2.30 4.05 -4.98
C LEU A 117 1.97 4.80 -3.68
N CYS A 118 2.85 4.74 -2.68
CA CYS A 118 2.71 5.50 -1.43
C CYS A 118 2.70 7.01 -1.67
N ASP A 119 3.52 7.54 -2.58
CA ASP A 119 3.52 8.95 -2.94
C ASP A 119 2.19 9.39 -3.56
N CYS A 120 1.67 8.63 -4.52
CA CYS A 120 0.36 8.88 -5.12
C CYS A 120 -0.75 8.82 -4.05
N MET A 121 -0.70 7.84 -3.14
CA MET A 121 -1.67 7.74 -2.05
C MET A 121 -1.62 9.00 -1.18
N VAL A 122 -0.44 9.41 -0.70
CA VAL A 122 -0.28 10.62 0.14
C VAL A 122 -0.91 11.84 -0.54
N TRP A 123 -0.68 12.03 -1.84
CA TRP A 123 -1.29 13.12 -2.60
C TRP A 123 -2.83 13.10 -2.53
N TRP A 124 -3.46 11.96 -2.81
CA TRP A 124 -4.91 11.82 -2.77
C TRP A 124 -5.49 11.94 -1.35
N THR A 125 -4.80 11.42 -0.33
CA THR A 125 -5.22 11.57 1.07
C THR A 125 -5.29 13.04 1.49
N GLN A 126 -4.31 13.85 1.08
CA GLN A 126 -4.31 15.29 1.36
C GLN A 126 -5.45 16.00 0.61
N ARG A 127 -5.70 15.62 -0.65
CA ARG A 127 -6.75 16.23 -1.47
C ARG A 127 -8.14 16.01 -0.87
N TYR A 128 -8.46 14.77 -0.51
CA TYR A 128 -9.77 14.44 0.03
C TYR A 128 -9.96 14.88 1.49
N LYS A 129 -8.88 15.00 2.28
CA LYS A 129 -8.94 15.62 3.61
C LYS A 129 -9.45 17.07 3.55
N ASN A 130 -9.10 17.80 2.50
CA ASN A 130 -9.56 19.18 2.32
C ASN A 130 -10.99 19.26 1.80
N ASP A 131 -11.41 18.31 0.96
CA ASP A 131 -12.80 18.25 0.49
C ASP A 131 -13.77 17.87 1.63
N ALA A 132 -13.34 17.05 2.60
CA ALA A 132 -14.14 16.70 3.79
C ALA A 132 -14.31 17.84 4.82
N LYS A 133 -13.64 18.99 4.63
CA LYS A 133 -13.75 20.18 5.49
C LYS A 133 -14.72 21.24 4.96
N LYS A 134 -15.15 21.13 3.71
CA LYS A 134 -16.21 21.97 3.12
C LYS A 134 -17.56 21.32 3.34
#